data_AF-A0A4R1NRS1-F1
#
_entry.id   AF-A0A4R1NRS1-F1
#
_cell.length_a   1.000
_cell.length_b   1.000
_cell.length_c   1.000
_cell.angle_alpha   90.00
_cell.angle_beta   90.00
_cell.angle_gamma   90.00
#
_symmetry.space_group_name_H-M   'P 1'
#
loop_
_entity.id
_entity.type
_entity.pdbx_description
1 polymer ?
#
loop_
_entity_poly.entity_id
_entity_poly.type
_entity_poly.pdbx_seq_one_letter_code
_entity_poly.pdbx_strand_id
1 'polypeptide(L)' 'MYDAINTLPSKEADRQRLARLMDQHTKSGGPVSELPGYGPKPMPPRRSKIDPETRLKRRPAPTIRKAGGRA' A
#
# COMPACT_ATOMS: atom_id res chain seq x y z
N MET A 1 -10.36 -8.34 22.94
CA MET A 1 -11.00 -8.07 21.64
C MET A 1 -10.25 -6.93 20.95
N TYR A 2 -9.08 -7.20 20.38
CA TYR A 2 -8.26 -6.18 19.68
C TYR A 2 -8.28 -6.35 18.15
N ASP A 3 -8.95 -7.38 17.64
CA ASP A 3 -8.88 -7.75 16.23
C ASP A 3 -9.83 -6.95 15.33
N ALA A 4 -10.84 -6.27 15.88
CA ALA A 4 -11.85 -5.57 15.08
C ALA A 4 -11.31 -4.33 14.34
N ILE A 5 -10.29 -3.66 14.91
CA ILE A 5 -9.80 -2.33 14.47
C ILE A 5 -8.91 -2.41 13.20
N ASN A 6 -8.29 -3.57 12.95
CA ASN A 6 -7.36 -3.77 11.84
C ASN A 6 -7.89 -4.74 10.77
N THR A 7 -9.21 -4.85 10.65
CA THR A 7 -9.84 -5.59 9.55
C THR A 7 -10.05 -4.70 8.34
N LEU A 8 -10.04 -5.29 7.13
CA LEU A 8 -10.38 -4.56 5.89
C LEU A 8 -11.73 -3.84 5.97
N PRO A 9 -12.82 -4.45 6.51
CA PRO A 9 -14.10 -3.76 6.68
C PRO A 9 -14.01 -2.55 7.63
N SER A 10 -13.24 -2.65 8.72
CA SER A 10 -13.05 -1.52 9.64
C SER A 10 -12.36 -0.34 8.96
N LYS A 11 -11.34 -0.59 8.16
CA LYS A 11 -10.62 0.46 7.41
C LYS A 11 -11.51 1.08 6.33
N GLU A 12 -12.34 0.28 5.66
CA GLU A 12 -13.30 0.79 4.67
C GLU A 12 -14.40 1.65 5.32
N ALA A 13 -14.90 1.25 6.49
CA ALA A 13 -15.86 2.05 7.26
C ALA A 13 -15.25 3.40 7.69
N ASP A 14 -14.01 3.40 8.19
CA ASP A 14 -13.30 4.63 8.55
C ASP A 14 -13.07 5.54 7.33
N ARG A 15 -12.72 4.95 6.17
CA ARG A 15 -12.54 5.69 4.91
C ARG A 15 -13.84 6.39 4.50
N GLN A 16 -14.96 5.68 4.53
CA GLN A 16 -16.28 6.25 4.19
C GLN A 16 -16.70 7.34 5.17
N ARG A 17 -16.42 7.16 6.47
CA ARG A 17 -16.69 8.17 7.50
C ARG A 17 -15.90 9.45 7.23
N LEU A 18 -14.60 9.34 6.96
CA LEU A 18 -13.75 10.50 6.66
C LEU A 18 -14.18 11.22 5.39
N ALA A 19 -14.53 10.49 4.33
CA ALA A 19 -15.04 11.08 3.10
C ALA A 19 -16.29 11.93 3.34
N ARG A 20 -17.26 11.42 4.11
CA ARG A 20 -18.49 12.17 4.46
C ARG A 20 -18.19 13.44 5.25
N LEU A 21 -17.26 13.39 6.20
CA LEU A 21 -16.87 14.57 6.98
C LEU A 21 -16.19 15.63 6.11
N MET A 22 -15.35 15.21 5.16
CA MET A 22 -14.74 16.12 4.19
C MET A 22 -15.79 16.75 3.26
N ASP A 23 -16.78 15.98 2.79
CA ASP A 23 -17.88 16.50 1.98
C ASP A 23 -18.74 17.52 2.75
N GLN A 24 -18.97 17.28 4.05
CA GLN A 24 -19.69 18.23 4.90
C GLN A 24 -18.90 19.53 5.09
N HIS A 25 -17.60 19.41 5.34
CA HIS A 25 -16.70 20.56 5.53
C HIS A 25 -16.55 21.41 4.27
N THR A 26 -16.43 20.78 3.09
CA THR A 26 -16.37 21.50 1.81
C THR A 26 -17.70 22.22 1.51
N LYS A 27 -18.84 21.59 1.80
CA LYS A 27 -20.17 22.23 1.67
C LYS A 27 -20.38 23.39 2.64
N SER A 28 -19.80 23.34 3.84
CA SER A 28 -19.87 24.45 4.80
C SER A 28 -18.92 25.61 4.45
N GLY A 29 -18.15 25.51 3.37
CA GLY A 29 -17.24 26.56 2.91
C GLY A 29 -15.94 26.66 3.73
N GLY A 30 -15.58 25.61 4.49
CA GLY A 30 -14.35 25.60 5.29
C GLY A 30 -13.10 25.50 4.40
N PRO A 31 -12.00 26.22 4.73
CA PRO A 31 -10.75 26.13 3.96
C PRO A 31 -10.08 24.78 4.16
N VAL A 32 -9.65 24.14 3.07
CA VAL A 32 -8.79 22.94 3.10
C VAL A 32 -7.38 23.38 2.74
N SER A 33 -6.42 23.12 3.63
CA SER A 33 -5.00 23.37 3.37
C SER A 33 -4.24 22.05 3.34
N GLU A 34 -3.48 21.84 2.28
CA GLU A 34 -2.54 20.73 2.21
C GLU A 34 -1.29 21.11 3.00
N LEU A 35 -1.07 20.43 4.12
CA LEU A 35 0.12 20.66 4.93
C LEU A 35 1.32 19.94 4.29
N PRO A 36 2.42 20.64 3.98
CA PRO A 36 3.66 19.99 3.57
C PRO A 36 4.22 19.24 4.77
N GLY A 37 4.57 17.96 4.61
CA GLY A 37 5.25 17.21 5.67
C GLY A 37 5.18 15.69 5.55
N TYR A 38 4.15 15.15 4.92
CA TYR A 38 4.06 13.71 4.72
C TYR A 38 4.69 13.27 3.39
N GLY A 39 5.99 12.99 3.43
CA GLY A 39 6.68 12.21 2.41
C GLY A 39 6.75 10.75 2.86
N PRO A 40 6.09 9.78 2.20
CA PRO A 40 6.25 8.38 2.55
C PRO A 40 7.72 7.99 2.39
N LYS A 41 8.31 7.40 3.44
CA LYS A 41 9.66 6.83 3.32
C LYS A 41 9.60 5.74 2.24
N PRO A 42 10.56 5.71 1.29
CA PRO A 42 10.59 4.65 0.30
C PRO A 42 10.68 3.29 1.01
N MET A 43 10.01 2.29 0.44
CA MET A 43 10.07 0.93 0.98
C MET A 43 11.54 0.48 1.01
N PRO A 44 12.02 -0.11 2.12
CA PRO A 44 13.40 -0.57 2.17
C PRO A 44 13.68 -1.60 1.06
N PRO A 45 14.92 -1.66 0.56
CA PRO A 45 15.29 -2.62 -0.48
C PRO A 45 15.05 -4.05 0.01
N ARG A 46 14.42 -4.87 -0.83
CA ARG A 46 14.23 -6.29 -0.54
C ARG A 46 15.59 -6.99 -0.51
N ARG A 47 15.87 -7.75 0.55
CA ARG A 47 17.09 -8.54 0.65
C ARG A 47 17.05 -9.68 -0.38
N SER A 48 18.12 -9.83 -1.16
CA SER A 48 18.28 -10.94 -2.11
C SER A 48 18.70 -12.26 -1.45
N LYS A 49 19.00 -12.24 -0.14
CA LYS A 49 19.43 -13.42 0.61
C LYS A 49 18.33 -14.47 0.60
N ILE A 50 18.60 -15.59 -0.07
CA ILE A 50 17.77 -16.79 -0.01
C ILE A 50 18.20 -17.57 1.22
N ASP A 51 17.26 -17.92 2.08
CA ASP A 51 17.51 -18.82 3.20
C ASP A 51 17.85 -20.22 2.66
N PRO A 52 19.03 -20.78 2.99
CA PRO A 52 19.47 -22.08 2.48
C PRO A 52 18.49 -23.21 2.76
N GLU A 53 17.80 -23.20 3.91
CA GLU A 53 16.83 -24.23 4.29
C GLU A 53 15.57 -24.18 3.41
N THR A 54 15.26 -23.01 2.86
CA THR A 54 14.07 -22.80 2.01
C THR A 54 14.37 -22.90 0.52
N ARG A 55 15.63 -23.09 0.12
CA ARG A 55 16.05 -23.06 -1.29
C ARG A 55 15.40 -24.15 -2.14
N LEU A 56 15.31 -25.38 -1.60
CA LEU A 56 14.69 -26.53 -2.29
C LEU A 56 13.16 -26.40 -2.43
N LYS A 57 12.50 -25.73 -1.49
CA LYS A 57 11.05 -25.53 -1.49
C LYS A 57 10.60 -24.31 -2.31
N ARG A 58 11.54 -23.46 -2.72
CA ARG A 58 11.26 -22.26 -3.51
C ARG A 58 11.07 -22.62 -4.97
N ARG A 59 9.88 -22.35 -5.51
CA ARG A 59 9.62 -22.39 -6.95
C ARG A 59 10.54 -21.38 -7.66
N PRO A 60 11.25 -21.76 -8.73
CA PRO A 60 12.09 -20.81 -9.47
C PRO A 60 11.24 -19.65 -9.99
N ALA A 61 11.81 -18.45 -9.99
CA ALA A 61 11.15 -17.30 -10.58
C ALA A 61 10.81 -17.61 -12.05
N PRO A 62 9.60 -17.26 -12.53
CA PRO A 62 9.26 -17.49 -13.92
C PRO A 62 10.25 -16.72 -14.80
N THR A 63 10.90 -17.43 -15.73
CA THR A 63 11.79 -16.82 -16.72
C THR A 63 10.97 -15.92 -17.63
N ILE A 64 10.96 -14.62 -17.35
CA ILE A 64 10.36 -13.63 -18.25
C ILE A 64 11.24 -13.58 -19.50
N ARG A 65 10.80 -14.20 -20.59
CA ARG A 65 11.44 -14.04 -21.90
C ARG A 65 11.29 -12.57 -22.27
N LYS A 66 12.39 -11.82 -22.32
CA LYS A 66 12.36 -10.48 -22.93
C LYS A 66 11.87 -10.65 -24.36
N ALA A 67 10.74 -10.03 -24.68
CA ALA A 67 10.26 -9.95 -26.05
C ALA A 67 11.39 -9.39 -26.91
N GLY A 68 11.77 -10.13 -27.95
CA GLY A 68 12.95 -9.85 -28.76
C GLY A 68 12.90 -8.45 -29.36
N GLY A 69 13.94 -7.65 -29.12
CA GLY A 69 14.31 -6.58 -30.02
C GLY A 69 14.96 -7.20 -31.24
N ARG A 70 14.30 -7.12 -32.41
CA ARG A 70 14.96 -7.36 -33.69
C ARG A 70 15.83 -6.15 -34.01
N ALA A 71 17.08 -6.44 -34.33
CA ALA A 71 18.02 -5.55 -35.02
C ALA A 71 17.54 -5.27 -36.45
#